data_AF-A8ME19-F1
#
_entry.id   AF-A8ME19-F1
#
_cell.length_a   1.000
_cell.length_b   1.000
_cell.length_c   1.000
_cell.angle_alpha   90.00
_cell.angle_beta   90.00
_cell.angle_gamma   90.00
#
_symmetry.space_group_name_H-M   'P 1'
#
loop_
_entity.id
_entity.type
_entity.pdbx_description
1 polymer ?
#
loop_
_entity_poly.entity_id
_entity_poly.type
_entity_poly.pdbx_seq_one_letter_code
_entity_poly.pdbx_strand_id
1 'polypeptide(L)'
;MMHVGNLMGLVDLLAHGIRVNGLDVVGLVNKGRFREEFNIDLVTCGRRVLTLKVFLGRGPYYGPWVEAFNINPIFWASLDDPLIKLIVKYLAPGGVMYIEYLTDEETRIQLQRGYPPFLSRLGYIMLNAGFTWFKDWYYPEGWLEGGPKLEGQLPVNCSEGLRHWGGIREDALRFLTGTGGDEYWVKAFERASHLVKKGYECITQ
;
A
#
# COMPACT_ATOMS: atom_id res chain seq x y z
N MET A 1 5.12 -25.41 0.01
CA MET A 1 6.16 -24.81 -0.86
C MET A 1 6.00 -23.31 -0.65
N MET A 2 6.91 -22.64 0.07
CA MET A 2 6.76 -21.22 0.38
C MET A 2 6.82 -20.42 -0.93
N HIS A 3 5.81 -19.60 -1.20
CA HIS A 3 5.82 -18.75 -2.38
C HIS A 3 6.97 -17.75 -2.26
N VAL A 4 7.94 -17.85 -3.16
CA VAL A 4 8.99 -16.84 -3.31
C VAL A 4 8.34 -15.70 -4.10
N GLY A 5 8.29 -14.49 -3.54
CA GLY A 5 7.77 -13.32 -4.27
C GLY A 5 8.45 -13.17 -5.63
N ASN A 6 7.71 -12.76 -6.65
CA ASN A 6 8.18 -12.68 -8.03
C ASN A 6 7.94 -11.27 -8.60
N LEU A 7 8.59 -10.26 -8.04
CA LEU A 7 8.45 -8.89 -8.52
C LEU A 7 8.91 -8.69 -9.98
N MET A 8 9.77 -9.56 -10.52
CA MET A 8 10.08 -9.53 -11.95
C MET A 8 8.85 -9.91 -12.78
N GLY A 9 8.09 -10.92 -12.35
CA GLY A 9 6.81 -11.26 -12.97
C GLY A 9 5.78 -10.13 -12.93
N LEU A 10 5.79 -9.29 -11.88
CA LEU A 10 4.99 -8.06 -11.85
C LEU A 10 5.45 -7.05 -12.90
N VAL A 11 6.77 -6.82 -13.02
CA VAL A 11 7.34 -5.93 -14.03
C VAL A 11 6.93 -6.38 -15.43
N ASP A 12 7.09 -7.67 -15.72
CA ASP A 12 6.72 -8.26 -17.01
C ASP A 12 5.22 -8.14 -17.27
N LEU A 13 4.37 -8.48 -16.29
CA LEU A 13 2.91 -8.36 -16.43
C LEU A 13 2.50 -6.93 -16.78
N LEU A 14 3.01 -5.94 -16.05
CA LEU A 14 2.67 -4.54 -16.28
C LEU A 14 3.20 -4.03 -17.63
N ALA A 15 4.35 -4.51 -18.08
CA ALA A 15 4.88 -4.19 -19.41
C ALA A 15 3.98 -4.70 -20.55
N HIS A 16 3.39 -5.88 -20.39
CA HIS A 16 2.41 -6.42 -21.35
C HIS A 16 1.04 -5.70 -21.26
N GLY A 17 0.77 -5.08 -20.12
CA GLY A 17 -0.47 -4.37 -19.84
C GLY A 17 -1.52 -5.24 -19.16
N ILE A 18 -2.39 -4.57 -18.41
CA ILE A 18 -3.48 -5.17 -17.65
C ILE A 18 -4.78 -4.40 -17.89
N ARG A 19 -5.92 -5.07 -17.72
CA ARG A 19 -7.22 -4.42 -17.71
C ARG A 19 -7.78 -4.39 -16.31
N VAL A 20 -8.03 -3.19 -15.79
CA VAL A 20 -8.52 -2.97 -14.42
C VAL A 20 -9.68 -2.00 -14.47
N ASN A 21 -10.84 -2.41 -13.95
CA ASN A 21 -12.06 -1.58 -13.90
C ASN A 21 -12.41 -0.91 -15.25
N GLY A 22 -12.22 -1.66 -16.35
CA GLY A 22 -12.49 -1.19 -17.71
C GLY A 22 -11.42 -0.30 -18.34
N LEU A 23 -10.35 0.04 -17.60
CA LEU A 23 -9.20 0.77 -18.10
C LEU A 23 -8.11 -0.20 -18.56
N ASP A 24 -7.59 0.00 -19.76
CA ASP A 24 -6.39 -0.68 -20.24
C ASP A 24 -5.17 0.12 -19.75
N VAL A 25 -4.40 -0.48 -18.86
CA VAL A 25 -3.22 0.12 -18.21
C VAL A 25 -1.98 -0.58 -18.73
N VAL A 26 -1.03 0.19 -19.26
CA VAL A 26 0.27 -0.30 -19.74
C VAL A 26 1.42 0.34 -18.96
N GLY A 27 2.44 -0.46 -18.64
CA GLY A 27 3.64 -0.01 -17.96
C GLY A 27 4.78 0.29 -18.94
N LEU A 28 5.30 1.51 -18.90
CA LEU A 28 6.54 1.88 -19.59
C LEU A 28 7.72 1.62 -18.64
N VAL A 29 8.45 0.54 -18.89
CA VAL A 29 9.52 0.06 -18.00
C VAL A 29 10.86 0.73 -18.33
N ASN A 30 11.51 1.26 -17.31
CA ASN A 30 12.86 1.83 -17.36
C ASN A 30 13.73 1.23 -16.27
N LYS A 31 15.05 1.17 -16.50
CA LYS A 31 16.00 0.79 -15.44
C LYS A 31 16.08 1.86 -14.37
N GLY A 32 16.12 1.41 -13.11
CA GLY A 32 16.30 2.28 -11.95
C GLY A 32 17.77 2.51 -11.61
N ARG A 33 18.01 3.02 -10.39
CA ARG A 33 19.36 3.35 -9.92
C ARG A 33 20.25 2.12 -9.73
N PHE A 34 19.66 1.02 -9.29
CA PHE A 34 20.36 -0.24 -9.05
C PHE A 34 20.05 -1.27 -10.13
N ARG A 35 20.91 -2.29 -10.26
CA ARG A 35 20.72 -3.39 -11.21
C ARG A 35 19.36 -4.08 -11.03
N GLU A 36 18.95 -4.25 -9.77
CA GLU A 36 17.71 -4.87 -9.34
C GLU A 36 16.53 -3.88 -9.21
N GLU A 37 16.71 -2.61 -9.62
CA GLU A 37 15.67 -1.58 -9.56
C GLU A 37 15.09 -1.29 -10.96
N PHE A 38 13.77 -1.11 -11.01
CA PHE A 38 13.02 -0.71 -12.19
C PHE A 38 12.05 0.42 -11.85
N ASN A 39 11.84 1.34 -12.79
CA ASN A 39 10.74 2.31 -12.71
C ASN A 39 9.73 1.96 -13.81
N ILE A 40 8.45 1.87 -13.46
CA ILE A 40 7.36 1.55 -14.36
C ILE A 40 6.37 2.71 -14.34
N ASP A 41 6.32 3.48 -15.43
CA ASP A 41 5.30 4.50 -15.59
C ASP A 41 4.00 3.83 -16.08
N LEU A 42 2.98 3.77 -15.22
CA LEU A 42 1.68 3.26 -15.60
C LEU A 42 0.90 4.33 -16.37
N VAL A 43 0.39 3.98 -17.54
CA VAL A 43 -0.31 4.87 -18.46
C VAL A 43 -1.64 4.25 -18.86
N THR A 44 -2.69 5.08 -18.89
CA THR A 44 -4.02 4.73 -19.42
C THR A 44 -4.53 5.90 -20.25
N CYS A 45 -5.22 5.63 -21.37
CA CYS A 45 -5.74 6.67 -22.26
C CYS A 45 -4.72 7.77 -22.62
N GLY A 46 -3.44 7.40 -22.79
CA GLY A 46 -2.35 8.33 -23.08
C GLY A 46 -1.93 9.25 -21.93
N ARG A 47 -2.44 9.04 -20.72
CA ARG A 47 -2.11 9.83 -19.52
C ARG A 47 -1.44 8.96 -18.46
N ARG A 48 -0.46 9.53 -17.75
CA ARG A 48 0.19 8.86 -16.61
C ARG A 48 -0.81 8.70 -15.46
N VAL A 49 -0.86 7.50 -14.91
CA VAL A 49 -1.56 7.13 -13.67
C VAL A 49 -0.63 7.36 -12.49
N LEU A 50 0.54 6.72 -12.49
CA LEU A 50 1.57 6.82 -11.43
C LEU A 50 2.88 6.21 -11.93
N THR A 51 3.94 6.32 -11.12
CA THR A 51 5.18 5.58 -11.31
C THR A 51 5.32 4.54 -10.20
N LEU A 52 5.59 3.27 -10.56
CA LEU A 52 6.04 2.25 -9.64
C LEU A 52 7.55 2.14 -9.68
N LYS A 53 8.23 2.36 -8.57
CA LYS A 53 9.62 1.94 -8.39
C LYS A 53 9.64 0.57 -7.73
N VAL A 54 10.25 -0.40 -8.39
CA VAL A 54 10.27 -1.81 -7.98
C VAL A 54 11.71 -2.21 -7.74
N PHE A 55 12.02 -2.66 -6.53
CA PHE A 55 13.32 -3.22 -6.19
C PHE A 55 13.17 -4.72 -5.91
N LEU A 56 13.88 -5.54 -6.69
CA LEU A 56 13.75 -7.01 -6.63
C LEU A 56 14.40 -7.65 -5.39
N GLY A 57 15.07 -6.86 -4.55
CA GLY A 57 15.87 -7.37 -3.44
C GLY A 57 17.31 -7.69 -3.85
N ARG A 58 18.19 -7.85 -2.86
CA ARG A 58 19.58 -8.25 -3.07
C ARG A 58 20.11 -9.07 -1.90
N GLY A 59 20.17 -10.39 -2.11
CA GLY A 59 20.64 -11.33 -1.10
C GLY A 59 19.77 -11.31 0.17
N PRO A 60 20.30 -11.79 1.33
CA PRO A 60 19.54 -11.81 2.57
C PRO A 60 19.44 -10.43 3.25
N TYR A 61 20.17 -9.43 2.76
CA TYR A 61 20.34 -8.14 3.44
C TYR A 61 19.35 -7.07 3.00
N TYR A 62 18.91 -7.12 1.74
CA TYR A 62 18.00 -6.13 1.18
C TYR A 62 16.75 -6.81 0.66
N GLY A 63 15.67 -6.69 1.42
CA GLY A 63 14.36 -7.20 1.03
C GLY A 63 13.80 -6.48 -0.22
N PRO A 64 12.92 -7.15 -0.97
CA PRO A 64 12.21 -6.53 -2.08
C PRO A 64 11.19 -5.51 -1.58
N TRP A 65 10.95 -4.47 -2.37
CA TRP A 65 9.92 -3.47 -2.08
C TRP A 65 9.38 -2.82 -3.35
N VAL A 66 8.19 -2.25 -3.23
CA VAL A 66 7.52 -1.48 -4.28
C VAL A 66 7.16 -0.11 -3.74
N GLU A 67 7.38 0.94 -4.50
CA GLU A 67 6.99 2.30 -4.17
C GLU A 67 6.10 2.87 -5.28
N ALA A 68 4.93 3.38 -4.92
CA ALA A 68 4.03 4.10 -5.82
C ALA A 68 4.07 5.61 -5.53
N PHE A 69 4.42 6.41 -6.53
CA PHE A 69 4.57 7.86 -6.43
C PHE A 69 4.20 8.57 -7.73
N ASN A 70 4.18 9.90 -7.73
CA ASN A 70 3.69 10.72 -8.86
C ASN A 70 2.24 10.36 -9.25
N ILE A 71 1.41 10.13 -8.23
CA ILE A 71 0.05 9.60 -8.39
C ILE A 71 -0.89 10.67 -8.95
N ASN A 72 -1.54 10.34 -10.07
CA ASN A 72 -2.61 11.10 -10.66
C ASN A 72 -3.96 10.74 -9.98
N PRO A 73 -4.54 11.66 -9.17
CA PRO A 73 -5.72 11.36 -8.36
C PRO A 73 -6.96 11.02 -9.20
N ILE A 74 -7.02 11.46 -10.47
CA ILE A 74 -8.16 11.19 -11.37
C ILE A 74 -8.33 9.69 -11.62
N PHE A 75 -7.21 8.95 -11.73
CA PHE A 75 -7.22 7.52 -11.99
C PHE A 75 -7.02 6.69 -10.73
N TRP A 76 -6.34 7.24 -9.73
CA TRP A 76 -5.95 6.48 -8.55
C TRP A 76 -7.14 5.92 -7.78
N ALA A 77 -8.19 6.72 -7.57
CA ALA A 77 -9.37 6.29 -6.82
C ALA A 77 -10.11 5.09 -7.44
N SER A 78 -9.93 4.82 -8.73
CA SER A 78 -10.52 3.65 -9.39
C SER A 78 -9.54 2.48 -9.55
N LEU A 79 -8.26 2.68 -9.24
CA LEU A 79 -7.20 1.69 -9.47
C LEU A 79 -6.50 1.24 -8.19
N ASP A 80 -6.61 1.99 -7.10
CA ASP A 80 -5.84 1.75 -5.87
C ASP A 80 -6.04 0.34 -5.29
N ASP A 81 -7.26 -0.03 -4.92
CA ASP A 81 -7.57 -1.36 -4.38
C ASP A 81 -7.16 -2.51 -5.32
N PRO A 82 -7.57 -2.57 -6.60
CA PRO A 82 -7.18 -3.66 -7.47
C PRO A 82 -5.69 -3.70 -7.78
N LEU A 83 -5.01 -2.54 -7.91
CA LEU A 83 -3.58 -2.50 -8.18
C LEU A 83 -2.76 -2.91 -6.94
N ILE A 84 -3.13 -2.46 -5.75
CA ILE A 84 -2.49 -2.87 -4.50
C ILE A 84 -2.65 -4.39 -4.30
N LYS A 85 -3.87 -4.93 -4.50
CA LYS A 85 -4.12 -6.37 -4.45
C LYS A 85 -3.32 -7.15 -5.49
N LEU A 86 -3.13 -6.60 -6.70
CA LEU A 86 -2.28 -7.21 -7.71
C LEU A 86 -0.83 -7.27 -7.24
N ILE A 87 -0.28 -6.16 -6.75
CA ILE A 87 1.10 -6.06 -6.28
C ILE A 87 1.37 -7.05 -5.13
N VAL A 88 0.44 -7.17 -4.18
CA VAL A 88 0.57 -8.12 -3.04
C VAL A 88 0.74 -9.57 -3.50
N LYS A 89 0.19 -9.97 -4.65
CA LYS A 89 0.38 -11.34 -5.19
C LYS A 89 1.83 -11.63 -5.62
N TYR A 90 2.63 -10.59 -5.82
CA TYR A 90 4.01 -10.71 -6.27
C TYR A 90 5.03 -10.35 -5.19
N LEU A 91 4.59 -9.78 -4.06
CA LEU A 91 5.43 -9.58 -2.89
C LEU A 91 5.67 -10.91 -2.17
N ALA A 92 6.86 -11.06 -1.59
CA ALA A 92 7.14 -12.18 -0.70
C ALA A 92 6.57 -11.89 0.70
N PRO A 93 6.46 -12.90 1.60
CA PRO A 93 6.27 -12.66 3.03
C PRO A 93 7.30 -11.63 3.54
N GLY A 94 6.86 -10.69 4.39
CA GLY A 94 7.71 -9.57 4.81
C GLY A 94 7.87 -8.45 3.78
N GLY A 95 7.29 -8.59 2.58
CA GLY A 95 7.38 -7.62 1.50
C GLY A 95 6.78 -6.27 1.86
N VAL A 96 7.41 -5.21 1.36
CA VAL A 96 7.09 -3.82 1.72
C VAL A 96 6.53 -3.07 0.53
N MET A 97 5.52 -2.24 0.78
CA MET A 97 5.00 -1.28 -0.17
C MET A 97 4.96 0.13 0.43
N TYR A 98 5.45 1.11 -0.31
CA TYR A 98 5.34 2.54 -0.02
C TYR A 98 4.35 3.17 -0.99
N ILE A 99 3.47 4.04 -0.50
CA ILE A 99 2.53 4.76 -1.35
C ILE A 99 2.51 6.23 -0.94
N GLU A 100 2.82 7.11 -1.89
CA GLU A 100 2.66 8.55 -1.71
C GLU A 100 1.19 8.90 -1.54
N TYR A 101 0.84 9.65 -0.50
CA TYR A 101 -0.55 10.02 -0.20
C TYR A 101 -0.83 11.52 -0.30
N LEU A 102 0.10 12.32 -0.83
CA LEU A 102 -0.04 13.77 -0.90
C LEU A 102 -1.33 14.22 -1.62
N THR A 103 -1.72 13.51 -2.67
CA THR A 103 -2.92 13.79 -3.48
C THR A 103 -4.18 13.07 -2.96
N ASP A 104 -4.08 12.30 -1.87
CA ASP A 104 -5.20 11.64 -1.20
C ASP A 104 -5.58 12.44 0.05
N GLU A 105 -6.51 13.37 -0.12
CA GLU A 105 -6.95 14.29 0.92
C GLU A 105 -7.45 13.57 2.18
N GLU A 106 -8.24 12.49 2.02
CA GLU A 106 -8.80 11.76 3.14
C GLU A 106 -7.70 11.11 3.99
N THR A 107 -6.77 10.41 3.34
CA THR A 107 -5.62 9.80 4.03
C THR A 107 -4.77 10.86 4.70
N ARG A 108 -4.44 11.96 4.00
CA ARG A 108 -3.61 13.04 4.53
C ARG A 108 -4.23 13.65 5.80
N ILE A 109 -5.52 13.98 5.78
CA ILE A 109 -6.21 14.58 6.92
C ILE A 109 -6.27 13.61 8.10
N GLN A 110 -6.58 12.34 7.86
CA GLN A 110 -6.65 11.31 8.90
C GLN A 110 -5.29 11.12 9.59
N LEU A 111 -4.21 11.02 8.81
CA LEU A 111 -2.85 10.87 9.34
C LEU A 111 -2.36 12.13 10.08
N GLN A 112 -2.62 13.33 9.54
CA GLN A 112 -2.29 14.60 10.22
C GLN A 112 -2.96 14.76 11.59
N ARG A 113 -4.12 14.12 11.78
CA ARG A 113 -4.85 14.11 13.07
C ARG A 113 -4.44 12.98 14.00
N GLY A 114 -3.43 12.18 13.62
CA GLY A 114 -2.91 11.09 14.43
C GLY A 114 -3.82 9.87 14.46
N TYR A 115 -4.68 9.66 13.45
CA TYR A 115 -5.46 8.43 13.38
C TYR A 115 -4.50 7.25 13.16
N PRO A 116 -4.78 6.06 13.72
CA PRO A 116 -4.02 4.86 13.39
C PRO A 116 -3.90 4.67 11.87
N PRO A 117 -2.71 4.44 11.29
CA PRO A 117 -2.53 4.49 9.84
C PRO A 117 -3.45 3.52 9.07
N PHE A 118 -3.73 2.35 9.63
CA PHE A 118 -4.63 1.35 9.06
C PHE A 118 -6.12 1.75 9.04
N LEU A 119 -6.51 2.82 9.76
CA LEU A 119 -7.84 3.42 9.70
C LEU A 119 -7.96 4.54 8.67
N SER A 120 -6.82 5.01 8.13
CA SER A 120 -6.84 5.93 6.98
C SER A 120 -7.45 5.26 5.75
N ARG A 121 -7.92 6.05 4.77
CA ARG A 121 -8.53 5.52 3.54
C ARG A 121 -7.60 4.54 2.84
N LEU A 122 -6.36 4.96 2.59
CA LEU A 122 -5.34 4.16 1.93
C LEU A 122 -4.85 2.99 2.80
N GLY A 123 -4.58 3.24 4.09
CA GLY A 123 -4.11 2.21 5.00
C GLY A 123 -5.12 1.09 5.19
N TYR A 124 -6.42 1.40 5.15
CA TYR A 124 -7.47 0.39 5.20
C TYR A 124 -7.54 -0.46 3.93
N ILE A 125 -7.32 0.12 2.75
CA ILE A 125 -7.19 -0.63 1.49
C ILE A 125 -6.00 -1.58 1.57
N MET A 126 -4.85 -1.09 2.02
CA MET A 126 -3.65 -1.90 2.23
C MET A 126 -3.89 -3.03 3.25
N LEU A 127 -4.54 -2.74 4.38
CA LEU A 127 -4.86 -3.75 5.39
C LEU A 127 -5.73 -4.88 4.80
N ASN A 128 -6.73 -4.52 3.99
CA ASN A 128 -7.57 -5.52 3.32
C ASN A 128 -6.84 -6.28 2.20
N ALA A 129 -5.78 -5.72 1.64
CA ALA A 129 -4.92 -6.43 0.71
C ALA A 129 -3.95 -7.41 1.42
N GLY A 130 -3.68 -7.23 2.72
CA GLY A 130 -2.88 -8.15 3.52
C GLY A 130 -1.77 -7.54 4.36
N PHE A 131 -1.52 -6.24 4.25
CA PHE A 131 -0.51 -5.56 5.05
C PHE A 131 -0.96 -5.51 6.52
N THR A 132 -0.07 -5.84 7.46
CA THR A 132 -0.43 -5.91 8.90
C THR A 132 0.42 -5.00 9.78
N TRP A 133 1.50 -4.45 9.23
CA TRP A 133 2.32 -3.46 9.90
C TRP A 133 2.37 -2.19 9.04
N PHE A 134 2.30 -1.03 9.69
CA PHE A 134 2.19 0.25 9.01
C PHE A 134 3.11 1.29 9.64
N LYS A 135 3.64 2.17 8.80
CA LYS A 135 4.36 3.35 9.24
C LYS A 135 4.03 4.54 8.34
N ASP A 136 3.65 5.65 8.97
CA ASP A 136 3.50 6.93 8.29
C ASP A 136 4.84 7.65 8.22
N TRP A 137 5.31 7.92 7.02
CA TRP A 137 6.49 8.71 6.73
C TRP A 137 6.08 10.12 6.33
N TYR A 138 5.77 10.93 7.34
CA TYR A 138 5.57 12.37 7.18
C TYR A 138 6.90 13.10 7.39
N TYR A 139 7.41 13.74 6.33
CA TYR A 139 8.60 14.60 6.39
C TYR A 139 8.20 16.07 6.22
N PRO A 140 8.15 16.87 7.32
CA PRO A 140 7.78 18.27 7.25
C PRO A 140 8.87 19.20 6.68
N GLU A 141 10.11 18.74 6.47
CA GLU A 141 11.23 19.66 6.20
C GLU A 141 12.14 19.19 5.05
N GLY A 142 12.10 19.92 3.93
CA GLY A 142 13.10 19.83 2.87
C GLY A 142 12.65 19.03 1.65
N TRP A 143 12.40 19.74 0.56
CA TRP A 143 12.01 19.29 -0.79
C TRP A 143 12.91 18.22 -1.47
N LEU A 144 13.85 17.60 -0.74
CA LEU A 144 14.91 16.74 -1.27
C LEU A 144 14.63 15.22 -1.13
N GLU A 145 13.74 14.78 -0.23
CA GLU A 145 13.59 13.34 0.11
C GLU A 145 12.34 12.65 -0.45
N GLY A 146 11.49 13.39 -1.17
CA GLY A 146 10.23 12.90 -1.74
C GLY A 146 9.02 13.23 -0.87
N GLY A 147 7.81 13.03 -1.43
CA GLY A 147 6.55 13.34 -0.77
C GLY A 147 6.23 12.40 0.41
N PRO A 148 5.22 12.75 1.23
CA PRO A 148 4.78 11.93 2.36
C PRO A 148 4.24 10.57 1.89
N LYS A 149 4.66 9.49 2.58
CA LYS A 149 4.39 8.10 2.18
C LYS A 149 3.83 7.27 3.31
N LEU A 150 2.88 6.40 2.98
CA LEU A 150 2.43 5.34 3.86
C LEU A 150 3.18 4.06 3.50
N GLU A 151 3.89 3.50 4.47
CA GLU A 151 4.51 2.18 4.37
C GLU A 151 3.57 1.12 4.93
N GLY A 152 3.42 0.02 4.20
CA GLY A 152 2.79 -1.20 4.67
C GLY A 152 3.70 -2.40 4.46
N GLN A 153 3.72 -3.31 5.43
CA GLN A 153 4.47 -4.55 5.36
C GLN A 153 3.58 -5.78 5.54
N LEU A 154 3.75 -6.77 4.65
CA LEU A 154 3.14 -8.09 4.77
C LEU A 154 3.77 -8.83 5.94
N PRO A 155 3.02 -9.62 6.72
CA PRO A 155 3.62 -10.43 7.77
C PRO A 155 4.58 -11.47 7.17
N VAL A 156 5.66 -11.82 7.88
CA VAL A 156 6.60 -12.85 7.43
C VAL A 156 6.03 -14.27 7.58
N ASN A 157 5.01 -14.45 8.44
CA ASN A 157 4.28 -15.70 8.63
C ASN A 157 2.95 -15.45 9.38
N CYS A 158 2.10 -16.48 9.46
CA CYS A 158 0.79 -16.38 10.12
C CYS A 158 0.87 -15.99 11.60
N SER A 159 1.91 -16.43 12.34
CA SER A 159 2.04 -16.11 13.76
C SER A 159 2.30 -14.63 13.98
N GLU A 160 3.16 -14.03 13.15
CA GLU A 160 3.39 -12.60 13.17
C GLU A 160 2.14 -11.82 12.74
N GLY A 161 1.47 -12.27 11.67
CA GLY A 161 0.21 -11.68 11.21
C GLY A 161 -0.87 -11.66 12.29
N LEU A 162 -1.04 -12.76 13.04
CA LEU A 162 -1.95 -12.85 14.17
C LEU A 162 -1.58 -11.87 15.29
N ARG A 163 -0.29 -11.74 15.62
CA ARG A 163 0.20 -10.78 16.63
C ARG A 163 -0.09 -9.35 16.21
N HIS A 164 0.21 -8.98 14.97
CA HIS A 164 -0.08 -7.66 14.42
C HIS A 164 -1.58 -7.36 14.41
N TRP A 165 -2.41 -8.33 14.00
CA TRP A 165 -3.85 -8.17 14.01
C TRP A 165 -4.43 -7.95 15.41
N GLY A 166 -3.85 -8.62 16.43
CA GLY A 166 -4.19 -8.35 17.83
C GLY A 166 -4.03 -6.87 18.20
N GLY A 167 -2.88 -6.28 17.85
CA GLY A 167 -2.61 -4.86 18.05
C GLY A 167 -3.54 -3.95 17.25
N ILE A 168 -3.77 -4.25 15.97
CA ILE A 168 -4.72 -3.51 15.11
C ILE A 168 -6.12 -3.50 15.74
N ARG A 169 -6.58 -4.65 16.25
CA ARG A 169 -7.90 -4.77 16.86
C ARG A 169 -8.00 -4.00 18.17
N GLU A 170 -6.96 -4.00 18.98
CA GLU A 170 -6.88 -3.22 20.22
C GLU A 170 -6.93 -1.71 19.92
N ASP A 171 -6.12 -1.25 18.97
CA ASP A 171 -6.08 0.16 18.56
C ASP A 171 -7.40 0.60 17.91
N ALA A 172 -8.06 -0.28 17.14
CA ALA A 172 -9.39 -0.04 16.61
C ALA A 172 -10.43 0.10 17.74
N LEU A 173 -10.42 -0.78 18.75
CA LEU A 173 -11.30 -0.67 19.92
C LEU A 173 -11.06 0.64 20.68
N ARG A 174 -9.79 1.04 20.86
CA ARG A 174 -9.44 2.32 21.48
C ARG A 174 -9.96 3.50 20.67
N PHE A 175 -9.83 3.46 19.34
CA PHE A 175 -10.35 4.51 18.46
C PHE A 175 -11.89 4.67 18.60
N LEU A 176 -12.63 3.56 18.75
CA LEU A 176 -14.09 3.57 18.93
C LEU A 176 -14.56 4.23 20.24
N THR A 177 -13.68 4.36 21.24
CA THR A 177 -13.99 5.11 22.47
C THR A 177 -13.80 6.61 22.35
N GLY A 178 -13.13 7.06 21.27
CA GLY A 178 -12.88 8.46 21.01
C GLY A 178 -14.14 9.21 20.61
N THR A 179 -14.05 10.54 20.66
CA THR A 179 -15.11 11.44 20.20
C THR A 179 -14.66 12.19 18.96
N GLY A 180 -15.54 12.26 17.97
CA GLY A 180 -15.39 13.05 16.76
C GLY A 180 -16.77 13.19 16.11
N GLY A 181 -16.81 13.61 14.85
CA GLY A 181 -18.10 13.74 14.17
C GLY A 181 -18.06 14.33 12.77
N ASP A 182 -16.89 14.73 12.29
CA ASP A 182 -16.76 15.09 10.87
C ASP A 182 -16.67 13.84 9.99
N GLU A 183 -16.75 14.06 8.68
CA GLU A 183 -16.76 12.98 7.69
C GLU A 183 -15.53 12.07 7.76
N TYR A 184 -14.35 12.62 8.08
CA TYR A 184 -13.10 11.86 8.17
C TYR A 184 -13.11 10.91 9.36
N TRP A 185 -13.63 11.38 10.50
CA TRP A 185 -13.81 10.57 11.70
C TRP A 185 -14.86 9.48 11.47
N VAL A 186 -16.02 9.81 10.90
CA VAL A 186 -17.10 8.83 10.66
C VAL A 186 -16.61 7.67 9.80
N LYS A 187 -15.92 7.95 8.68
CA LYS A 187 -15.34 6.91 7.82
C LYS A 187 -14.31 6.04 8.55
N ALA A 188 -13.43 6.65 9.37
CA ALA A 188 -12.46 5.91 10.16
C ALA A 188 -13.12 5.06 11.26
N PHE A 189 -14.19 5.57 11.88
CA PHE A 189 -14.97 4.88 12.89
C PHE A 189 -15.71 3.66 12.30
N GLU A 190 -16.26 3.78 11.10
CA GLU A 190 -16.85 2.66 10.36
C GLU A 190 -15.82 1.57 10.06
N ARG A 191 -14.62 1.95 9.61
CA ARG A 191 -13.50 1.00 9.41
C ARG A 191 -13.11 0.31 10.70
N ALA A 192 -12.94 1.05 11.79
CA ALA A 192 -12.64 0.48 13.11
C ALA A 192 -13.74 -0.50 13.55
N SER A 193 -15.01 -0.12 13.39
CA SER A 193 -16.18 -0.96 13.70
C SER A 193 -16.22 -2.25 12.89
N HIS A 194 -15.79 -2.20 11.63
CA HIS A 194 -15.65 -3.38 10.80
C HIS A 194 -14.48 -4.26 11.26
N LEU A 195 -13.31 -3.69 11.52
CA LEU A 195 -12.11 -4.43 11.94
C LEU A 195 -12.29 -5.18 13.26
N VAL A 196 -13.02 -4.61 14.23
CA VAL A 196 -13.25 -5.30 15.51
C VAL A 196 -14.13 -6.55 15.39
N LYS A 197 -14.97 -6.61 14.36
CA LYS A 197 -15.85 -7.74 14.01
C LYS A 197 -15.16 -8.73 13.07
N LYS A 198 -14.23 -8.25 12.24
CA LYS A 198 -13.48 -9.06 11.28
C LYS A 198 -12.40 -9.89 11.98
N GLY A 199 -12.29 -11.16 11.60
CA GLY A 199 -11.17 -12.02 12.00
C GLY A 199 -9.94 -11.77 11.14
N TYR A 200 -8.77 -12.21 11.62
CA TYR A 200 -7.59 -12.31 10.79
C TYR A 200 -7.64 -13.61 9.99
N GLU A 201 -7.57 -13.49 8.67
CA GLU A 201 -7.32 -14.62 7.80
C GLU A 201 -5.85 -14.59 7.42
N CYS A 202 -5.10 -15.63 7.80
CA CYS A 202 -3.73 -15.73 7.34
C CYS A 202 -3.74 -15.88 5.82
N ILE A 203 -3.09 -14.93 5.15
CA ILE A 203 -2.82 -15.07 3.73
C ILE A 203 -1.65 -16.05 3.63
N THR A 204 -1.96 -17.34 3.55
CA THR A 204 -0.97 -18.34 3.17
C THR A 204 -0.67 -18.12 1.69
N GLN A 205 0.41 -17.40 1.40
CA GLN A 205 1.00 -17.34 0.07
C GLN A 205 1.99 -18.50 -0.09
#